data_AF-A0A943RMA2-F1
#
_entry.id   AF-A0A943RMA2-F1
#
_cell.length_a   1.000
_cell.length_b   1.000
_cell.length_c   1.000
_cell.angle_alpha   90.00
_cell.angle_beta   90.00
_cell.angle_gamma   90.00
#
_symmetry.space_group_name_H-M   'P 1'
#
loop_
_entity.id
_entity.type
_entity.pdbx_description
1 polymer ?
#
loop_
_entity_poly.entity_id
_entity_poly.type
_entity_poly.pdbx_seq_one_letter_code
_entity_poly.pdbx_strand_id
1 'polypeptide(L)'
;MTDQEARDYVEGAFQALKSRGWFQKTGLVPTGVTDREIADFEAETGRKVPALLKAFLKSYRMDFELWGIIHEIDFDTRAWPMSLSTSVKELRTNWAVFWDAADYGTAPKRYGHFLPIGMWESDFLVWDLSRPEDQVNEEDWGESWVLRAFPHDEEWNEALWEEGGEPCAPDFKALLDWYFHGTLIPEFEEDYQVKVNYERLNSYDFLWHYFEDRWKGK
;
A
#
# COMPACT_ATOMS: atom_id res chain seq x y z
N MET A 1 0.47 12.93 -13.07
CA MET A 1 1.64 13.46 -12.32
C MET A 1 2.89 13.35 -13.20
N THR A 2 3.76 14.35 -13.21
CA THR A 2 5.07 14.32 -13.88
C THR A 2 6.11 13.58 -13.02
N ASP A 3 7.22 13.17 -13.63
CA ASP A 3 8.33 12.50 -12.92
C ASP A 3 8.91 13.34 -11.78
N GLN A 4 8.96 14.66 -11.92
CA GLN A 4 9.49 15.55 -10.90
C GLN A 4 8.49 15.67 -9.73
N GLU A 5 7.21 15.90 -10.03
CA GLU A 5 6.14 15.94 -9.02
C GLU A 5 6.08 14.63 -8.22
N ALA A 6 6.23 13.48 -8.88
CA ALA A 6 6.26 12.18 -8.21
C ALA A 6 7.44 12.03 -7.24
N ARG A 7 8.63 12.51 -7.62
CA ARG A 7 9.82 12.49 -6.74
C ARG A 7 9.64 13.40 -5.54
N ASP A 8 9.19 14.63 -5.78
CA ASP A 8 9.02 15.62 -4.71
C ASP A 8 7.94 15.17 -3.72
N TYR A 9 6.87 14.55 -4.22
CA TYR A 9 5.81 14.00 -3.39
C TYR A 9 6.31 12.84 -2.52
N VAL A 10 6.97 11.84 -3.11
CA VAL A 10 7.51 10.70 -2.38
C VAL A 10 8.53 11.15 -1.33
N GLU A 11 9.42 12.08 -1.67
CA GLU A 11 10.35 12.67 -0.71
C GLU A 11 9.60 13.28 0.48
N GLY A 12 8.57 14.09 0.22
CA GLY A 12 7.70 14.65 1.24
C GLY A 12 7.04 13.60 2.14
N ALA A 13 6.54 12.51 1.54
CA ALA A 13 5.95 11.40 2.27
C ALA A 13 6.94 10.73 3.23
N PHE A 14 8.17 10.43 2.77
CA PHE A 14 9.21 9.86 3.64
C PHE A 14 9.64 10.81 4.75
N GLN A 15 9.73 12.12 4.48
CA GLN A 15 10.01 13.10 5.54
C GLN A 15 8.88 13.20 6.56
N ALA A 16 7.62 13.14 6.12
CA ALA A 16 6.47 13.10 7.02
C ALA A 16 6.50 11.84 7.89
N LEU A 17 6.72 10.68 7.29
CA LEU A 17 6.82 9.41 8.00
C LEU A 17 7.97 9.45 9.03
N LYS A 18 9.13 9.99 8.65
CA LYS A 18 10.27 10.21 9.55
C LYS A 18 9.93 11.14 10.72
N SER A 19 9.23 12.25 10.46
CA SER A 19 8.83 13.22 11.49
C SER A 19 7.88 12.61 12.52
N ARG A 20 7.10 11.61 12.10
CA ARG A 20 6.21 10.81 12.95
C ARG A 20 6.93 9.73 13.78
N GLY A 21 8.26 9.66 13.71
CA GLY A 21 9.09 8.78 14.54
C GLY A 21 9.63 7.55 13.83
N TRP A 22 9.20 7.30 12.59
CA TRP A 22 9.78 6.24 11.77
C TRP A 22 11.19 6.63 11.33
N PHE A 23 12.03 5.65 10.98
CA PHE A 23 13.43 5.87 10.60
C PHE A 23 14.31 6.57 11.66
N GLN A 24 13.88 6.69 12.92
CA GLN A 24 14.72 7.31 13.97
C GLN A 24 16.05 6.57 14.19
N LYS A 25 16.07 5.24 14.00
CA LYS A 25 17.27 4.41 14.17
C LYS A 25 18.11 4.29 12.91
N THR A 26 17.46 4.17 11.76
CA THR A 26 18.11 3.83 10.47
C THR A 26 18.40 5.07 9.62
N GLY A 27 17.64 6.15 9.80
CA GLY A 27 17.61 7.28 8.88
C GLY A 27 17.00 6.93 7.53
N LEU A 28 16.97 7.92 6.63
CA LEU A 28 16.52 7.72 5.26
C LEU A 28 17.72 7.28 4.40
N VAL A 29 17.80 5.99 4.12
CA VAL A 29 18.88 5.37 3.33
C VAL A 29 18.40 5.13 1.91
N PRO A 30 19.06 5.67 0.88
CA PRO A 30 18.64 5.47 -0.51
C PRO A 30 18.59 3.99 -0.91
N THR A 31 17.60 3.60 -1.73
CA THR A 31 17.49 2.21 -2.22
C THR A 31 18.66 1.82 -3.10
N GLY A 32 19.05 2.74 -4.00
CA GLY A 32 20.01 2.49 -5.07
C GLY A 32 19.37 1.89 -6.33
N VAL A 33 18.04 1.75 -6.36
CA VAL A 33 17.31 1.29 -7.54
C VAL A 33 17.51 2.25 -8.69
N THR A 34 17.78 1.70 -9.87
CA THR A 34 18.09 2.45 -11.09
C THR A 34 16.94 2.40 -12.09
N ASP A 35 16.89 3.38 -13.00
CA ASP A 35 15.95 3.36 -14.13
C ASP A 35 16.15 2.13 -15.02
N ARG A 36 17.38 1.61 -15.10
CA ARG A 36 17.70 0.39 -15.85
C ARG A 36 17.02 -0.83 -15.24
N GLU A 37 17.11 -1.01 -13.92
CA GLU A 37 16.46 -2.15 -13.26
C GLU A 37 14.94 -2.12 -13.45
N ILE A 38 14.33 -0.94 -13.36
CA ILE A 38 12.90 -0.76 -13.62
C ILE A 38 12.58 -1.08 -15.09
N ALA A 39 13.37 -0.57 -16.05
CA ALA A 39 13.16 -0.84 -17.46
C ALA A 39 13.31 -2.33 -17.81
N ASP A 40 14.27 -3.03 -17.19
CA ASP A 40 14.46 -4.46 -17.35
C ASP A 40 13.24 -5.24 -16.83
N PHE A 41 12.66 -4.84 -15.67
CA PHE A 41 11.41 -5.40 -15.16
C PHE A 41 10.22 -5.11 -16.09
N GLU A 42 10.07 -3.89 -16.59
CA GLU A 42 8.99 -3.54 -17.53
C GLU A 42 9.10 -4.36 -18.83
N ALA A 43 10.31 -4.58 -19.34
CA ALA A 43 10.55 -5.37 -20.54
C ALA A 43 10.30 -6.86 -20.33
N GLU A 44 10.70 -7.40 -19.17
CA GLU A 44 10.48 -8.80 -18.78
C GLU A 44 8.98 -9.12 -18.62
N THR A 45 8.25 -8.21 -17.98
CA THR A 45 6.84 -8.43 -17.63
C THR A 45 5.86 -7.91 -18.68
N GLY A 46 6.29 -6.97 -19.51
CA GLY A 46 5.42 -6.24 -20.44
C GLY A 46 4.54 -5.17 -19.78
N ARG A 47 4.72 -4.87 -18.49
CA ARG A 47 3.94 -3.85 -17.76
C ARG A 47 4.70 -2.55 -17.64
N LYS A 48 3.94 -1.45 -17.57
CA LYS A 48 4.48 -0.14 -17.20
C LYS A 48 4.30 0.08 -15.71
N VAL A 49 5.41 0.36 -15.03
CA VAL A 49 5.40 0.74 -13.62
C VAL A 49 4.95 2.21 -13.54
N PRO A 50 3.90 2.54 -12.76
CA PRO A 50 3.43 3.92 -12.61
C PRO A 50 4.52 4.88 -12.11
N ALA A 51 4.46 6.15 -12.51
CA ALA A 51 5.50 7.13 -12.20
C ALA A 51 5.73 7.32 -10.70
N LEU A 52 4.65 7.31 -9.90
CA LEU A 52 4.73 7.44 -8.45
C LEU A 52 5.40 6.23 -7.79
N LEU A 53 5.09 5.02 -8.25
CA LEU A 53 5.77 3.81 -7.79
C LEU A 53 7.25 3.78 -8.21
N LYS A 54 7.59 4.26 -9.41
CA LYS A 54 8.99 4.43 -9.82
C LYS A 54 9.74 5.39 -8.90
N ALA A 55 9.13 6.51 -8.53
CA ALA A 55 9.71 7.46 -7.59
C ALA A 55 9.89 6.81 -6.20
N PHE A 56 8.89 6.07 -5.72
CA PHE A 56 8.95 5.30 -4.49
C PHE A 56 10.11 4.29 -4.47
N LEU A 57 10.20 3.41 -5.46
CA LEU A 57 11.26 2.40 -5.55
C LEU A 57 12.67 3.00 -5.57
N LYS A 58 12.83 4.22 -6.13
CA LYS A 58 14.11 4.93 -6.22
C LYS A 58 14.44 5.82 -5.01
N SER A 59 13.53 5.93 -4.05
CA SER A 59 13.67 6.83 -2.90
C SER A 59 14.49 6.16 -1.79
N TYR A 60 13.83 5.64 -0.75
CA TYR A 60 14.47 5.14 0.46
C TYR A 60 14.09 3.70 0.76
N ARG A 61 15.02 2.99 1.40
CA ARG A 61 14.82 1.62 1.88
C ARG A 61 13.80 1.63 3.01
N MET A 62 12.97 0.60 3.04
CA MET A 62 12.04 0.32 4.13
C MET A 62 12.09 -1.18 4.41
N ASP A 63 12.51 -1.57 5.61
CA ASP A 63 12.74 -2.95 6.02
C ASP A 63 11.81 -3.39 7.17
N PHE A 64 10.65 -2.75 7.24
CA PHE A 64 9.64 -2.98 8.27
C PHE A 64 8.24 -2.99 7.68
N GLU A 65 7.34 -3.71 8.35
CA GLU A 65 5.90 -3.58 8.18
C GLU A 65 5.46 -2.23 8.75
N LEU A 66 4.57 -1.54 8.02
CA LEU A 66 4.06 -0.24 8.40
C LEU A 66 2.60 -0.37 8.82
N TRP A 67 2.31 0.03 10.06
CA TRP A 67 0.95 0.20 10.53
C TRP A 67 0.51 1.65 10.32
N GLY A 68 -0.67 1.82 9.73
CA GLY A 68 -1.30 3.10 9.47
C GLY A 68 -2.77 3.09 9.86
N ILE A 69 -3.43 4.23 9.64
CA ILE A 69 -4.88 4.35 9.74
C ILE A 69 -5.42 4.44 8.32
N ILE A 70 -6.46 3.66 8.01
CA ILE A 70 -7.11 3.56 6.70
C ILE A 70 -8.58 3.93 6.80
N HIS A 71 -9.19 4.25 5.65
CA HIS A 71 -10.63 4.23 5.43
C HIS A 71 -10.99 2.86 4.84
N GLU A 72 -11.79 2.09 5.57
CA GLU A 72 -12.26 0.76 5.13
C GLU A 72 -13.70 0.92 4.61
N ILE A 73 -14.11 0.18 3.58
CA ILE A 73 -15.41 0.44 2.91
C ILE A 73 -16.62 0.28 3.86
N ASP A 74 -16.46 -0.49 4.94
CA ASP A 74 -17.48 -0.71 5.96
C ASP A 74 -17.18 -0.03 7.31
N PHE A 75 -16.04 0.66 7.46
CA PHE A 75 -15.65 1.35 8.70
C PHE A 75 -15.10 2.74 8.40
N ASP A 76 -15.53 3.75 9.17
CA ASP A 76 -15.03 5.12 9.02
C ASP A 76 -13.50 5.15 9.05
N THR A 77 -12.86 4.70 10.15
CA THR A 77 -11.40 4.55 10.22
C THR A 77 -10.95 3.32 11.01
N ARG A 78 -9.80 2.74 10.61
CA ARG A 78 -9.21 1.57 11.30
C ARG A 78 -7.68 1.52 11.21
N ALA A 79 -7.03 0.93 12.22
CA ALA A 79 -5.61 0.60 12.16
C ALA A 79 -5.37 -0.66 11.31
N TRP A 80 -4.46 -0.59 10.34
CA TRP A 80 -4.21 -1.69 9.40
C TRP A 80 -2.73 -1.84 9.02
N PRO A 81 -2.17 -3.06 8.94
CA PRO A 81 -0.80 -3.28 8.50
C PRO A 81 -0.68 -3.29 6.98
N MET A 82 0.46 -2.80 6.47
CA MET A 82 0.87 -3.09 5.10
C MET A 82 2.38 -3.30 5.00
N SER A 83 2.78 -3.97 3.92
CA SER A 83 4.14 -3.92 3.42
C SER A 83 4.15 -3.48 1.96
N LEU A 84 5.22 -2.83 1.53
CA LEU A 84 5.42 -2.42 0.14
C LEU A 84 6.70 -3.03 -0.41
N SER A 85 6.69 -3.33 -1.70
CA SER A 85 7.88 -3.68 -2.48
C SER A 85 8.80 -2.48 -2.50
N THR A 86 9.99 -2.62 -1.92
CA THR A 86 10.97 -1.53 -1.77
C THR A 86 12.15 -1.68 -2.73
N SER A 87 12.15 -2.76 -3.52
CA SER A 87 13.12 -3.01 -4.57
C SER A 87 12.48 -3.66 -5.80
N VAL A 88 13.14 -3.55 -6.95
CA VAL A 88 12.73 -4.26 -8.17
C VAL A 88 12.84 -5.78 -7.99
N LYS A 89 13.72 -6.26 -7.10
CA LYS A 89 13.81 -7.67 -6.76
C LYS A 89 12.55 -8.15 -6.06
N GLU A 90 12.11 -7.45 -5.02
CA GLU A 90 10.87 -7.75 -4.31
C GLU A 90 9.66 -7.65 -5.23
N LEU A 91 9.59 -6.61 -6.06
CA LEU A 91 8.53 -6.45 -7.06
C LEU A 91 8.45 -7.66 -8.01
N ARG A 92 9.61 -8.18 -8.45
CA ARG A 92 9.68 -9.40 -9.28
C ARG A 92 9.27 -10.65 -8.53
N THR A 93 9.66 -10.78 -7.26
CA THR A 93 9.23 -11.90 -6.41
C THR A 93 7.72 -11.88 -6.22
N ASN A 94 7.15 -10.76 -5.81
CA ASN A 94 5.70 -10.60 -5.63
C ASN A 94 4.96 -10.82 -6.95
N TRP A 95 5.51 -10.33 -8.07
CA TRP A 95 5.00 -10.63 -9.40
C TRP A 95 4.91 -12.14 -9.68
N ALA A 96 5.98 -12.88 -9.42
CA ALA A 96 6.02 -14.31 -9.67
C ALA A 96 5.06 -15.11 -8.76
N VAL A 97 5.00 -14.76 -7.47
CA VAL A 97 4.14 -15.44 -6.49
C VAL A 97 2.66 -15.15 -6.78
N PHE A 98 2.30 -13.88 -7.02
CA PHE A 98 0.93 -13.52 -7.41
C PHE A 98 0.48 -14.26 -8.67
N TRP A 99 1.39 -14.46 -9.62
CA TRP A 99 1.09 -15.18 -10.86
C TRP A 99 0.91 -16.67 -10.66
N ASP A 100 1.68 -17.29 -9.77
CA ASP A 100 1.52 -18.69 -9.40
C ASP A 100 0.18 -18.92 -8.70
N ALA A 101 -0.19 -18.01 -7.77
CA ALA A 101 -1.50 -18.00 -7.12
C ALA A 101 -2.66 -17.77 -8.10
N ALA A 102 -2.45 -16.95 -9.13
CA ALA A 102 -3.41 -16.73 -10.20
C ALA A 102 -3.59 -17.94 -11.15
N ASP A 103 -2.60 -18.85 -11.21
CA ASP A 103 -2.55 -19.97 -12.17
C ASP A 103 -3.27 -21.25 -11.68
N TYR A 104 -4.12 -21.16 -10.64
CA TYR A 104 -5.08 -22.22 -10.23
C TYR A 104 -6.20 -22.48 -11.27
N GLY A 105 -5.85 -22.51 -12.57
CA GLY A 105 -6.66 -23.04 -13.66
C GLY A 105 -6.84 -22.11 -14.85
N THR A 106 -6.72 -20.80 -14.66
CA THR A 106 -6.79 -19.80 -15.72
C THR A 106 -6.19 -18.49 -15.20
N ALA A 107 -5.17 -17.93 -15.85
CA ALA A 107 -5.24 -16.55 -16.39
C ALA A 107 -3.94 -15.74 -16.46
N PRO A 108 -3.10 -16.04 -17.45
CA PRO A 108 -2.26 -15.00 -18.02
C PRO A 108 -3.03 -13.84 -18.66
N LYS A 109 -4.24 -14.12 -19.16
CA LYS A 109 -5.06 -13.14 -19.90
C LYS A 109 -5.98 -12.31 -19.01
N ARG A 110 -6.50 -12.86 -17.91
CA ARG A 110 -7.46 -12.18 -17.03
C ARG A 110 -6.77 -11.24 -16.05
N TYR A 111 -5.67 -11.66 -15.41
CA TYR A 111 -5.05 -10.90 -14.32
C TYR A 111 -3.74 -10.19 -14.72
N GLY A 112 -3.38 -10.22 -16.00
CA GLY A 112 -2.11 -9.65 -16.49
C GLY A 112 -1.96 -8.14 -16.37
N HIS A 113 -3.04 -7.43 -16.02
CA HIS A 113 -3.09 -5.99 -15.79
C HIS A 113 -2.85 -5.60 -14.32
N PHE A 114 -2.90 -6.55 -13.38
CA PHE A 114 -2.54 -6.26 -12.00
C PHE A 114 -1.02 -6.19 -11.84
N LEU A 115 -0.55 -5.31 -10.96
CA LEU A 115 0.84 -5.20 -10.55
C LEU A 115 0.90 -5.35 -9.03
N PRO A 116 1.39 -6.47 -8.48
CA PRO A 116 1.53 -6.63 -7.04
C PRO A 116 2.64 -5.72 -6.53
N ILE A 117 2.28 -4.84 -5.60
CA ILE A 117 3.15 -3.80 -5.06
C ILE A 117 3.49 -4.05 -3.59
N GLY A 118 2.93 -5.06 -2.94
CA GLY A 118 3.18 -5.35 -1.53
C GLY A 118 2.15 -6.30 -0.95
N MET A 119 1.95 -6.20 0.37
CA MET A 119 0.90 -6.93 1.09
C MET A 119 -0.01 -5.97 1.84
N TRP A 120 -1.30 -6.25 1.83
CA TRP A 120 -2.35 -5.58 2.58
C TRP A 120 -2.80 -6.52 3.69
N GLU A 121 -2.28 -6.35 4.89
CA GLU A 121 -2.27 -7.41 5.90
C GLU A 121 -1.69 -8.72 5.36
N SER A 122 -2.49 -9.78 5.24
CA SER A 122 -2.09 -11.07 4.69
C SER A 122 -2.38 -11.23 3.19
N ASP A 123 -3.05 -10.25 2.56
CA ASP A 123 -3.44 -10.28 1.15
C ASP A 123 -2.41 -9.63 0.24
N PHE A 124 -2.40 -10.00 -1.04
CA PHE A 124 -1.64 -9.29 -2.06
C PHE A 124 -2.21 -7.88 -2.25
N LEU A 125 -1.40 -6.86 -1.97
CA LEU A 125 -1.71 -5.50 -2.39
C LEU A 125 -1.30 -5.33 -3.85
N VAL A 126 -2.27 -5.13 -4.73
CA VAL A 126 -2.04 -4.98 -6.17
C VAL A 126 -2.58 -3.66 -6.70
N TRP A 127 -1.93 -3.17 -7.76
CA TRP A 127 -2.38 -2.03 -8.54
C TRP A 127 -3.04 -2.53 -9.84
N ASP A 128 -4.31 -2.23 -10.03
CA ASP A 128 -5.04 -2.47 -11.28
C ASP A 128 -4.62 -1.44 -12.35
N LEU A 129 -3.72 -1.84 -13.25
CA LEU A 129 -3.24 -0.96 -14.33
C LEU A 129 -4.24 -0.81 -15.48
N SER A 130 -5.36 -1.52 -15.46
CA SER A 130 -6.43 -1.37 -16.47
C SER A 130 -7.35 -0.20 -16.15
N ARG A 131 -7.35 0.27 -14.90
CA ARG A 131 -8.18 1.39 -14.43
C ARG A 131 -7.44 2.73 -14.55
N PRO A 132 -8.12 3.77 -15.01
CA PRO A 132 -7.53 5.10 -15.15
C PRO A 132 -7.49 5.84 -13.80
N GLU A 133 -6.30 6.22 -13.34
CA GLU A 133 -6.10 6.97 -12.08
C GLU A 133 -6.85 8.32 -12.06
N ASP A 134 -7.07 8.95 -13.21
CA ASP A 134 -7.77 10.24 -13.32
C ASP A 134 -9.29 10.14 -13.16
N GLN A 135 -9.84 8.93 -13.00
CA GLN A 135 -11.25 8.67 -12.75
C GLN A 135 -11.51 8.15 -11.33
N VAL A 136 -10.48 8.08 -10.49
CA VAL A 136 -10.62 7.66 -9.10
C VAL A 136 -11.45 8.69 -8.33
N ASN A 137 -12.46 8.21 -7.63
CA ASN A 137 -13.28 8.96 -6.70
C ASN A 137 -13.18 8.32 -5.31
N GLU A 138 -12.66 9.08 -4.34
CA GLU A 138 -12.54 8.59 -2.95
C GLU A 138 -13.92 8.30 -2.33
N GLU A 139 -14.97 9.00 -2.76
CA GLU A 139 -16.32 8.91 -2.19
C GLU A 139 -17.19 7.78 -2.79
N ASP A 140 -16.69 7.03 -3.77
CA ASP A 140 -17.43 5.93 -4.39
C ASP A 140 -17.22 4.57 -3.72
N TRP A 141 -16.55 4.57 -2.56
CA TRP A 141 -16.40 3.41 -1.68
C TRP A 141 -15.85 2.18 -2.41
N GLY A 142 -14.85 2.39 -3.28
CA GLY A 142 -14.10 1.31 -3.89
C GLY A 142 -14.50 0.97 -5.33
N GLU A 143 -15.53 1.59 -5.90
CA GLU A 143 -15.97 1.31 -7.27
C GLU A 143 -14.89 1.67 -8.30
N SER A 144 -14.30 2.87 -8.21
CA SER A 144 -13.25 3.35 -9.13
C SER A 144 -11.83 3.08 -8.63
N TRP A 145 -11.66 2.69 -7.37
CA TRP A 145 -10.36 2.57 -6.72
C TRP A 145 -9.43 1.60 -7.48
N VAL A 146 -8.15 1.97 -7.61
CA VAL A 146 -7.17 1.21 -8.40
C VAL A 146 -6.28 0.29 -7.58
N LEU A 147 -6.25 0.44 -6.26
CA LEU A 147 -5.55 -0.50 -5.38
C LEU A 147 -6.53 -1.56 -4.84
N ARG A 148 -6.15 -2.82 -5.01
CA ARG A 148 -6.97 -3.99 -4.69
C ARG A 148 -6.20 -4.96 -3.79
N ALA A 149 -6.93 -5.75 -3.00
CA ALA A 149 -6.44 -6.87 -2.23
C ALA A 149 -6.91 -8.17 -2.87
N PHE A 150 -6.00 -9.14 -2.96
CA PHE A 150 -6.32 -10.50 -3.36
C PHE A 150 -5.84 -11.47 -2.28
N PRO A 151 -6.67 -12.45 -1.88
CA PRO A 151 -6.28 -13.49 -0.92
C PRO A 151 -4.98 -14.18 -1.31
N HIS A 152 -4.02 -14.26 -0.38
CA HIS A 152 -2.70 -14.83 -0.64
C HIS A 152 -2.66 -16.37 -0.59
N ASP A 153 -3.48 -17.04 0.23
CA ASP A 153 -3.44 -18.51 0.38
C ASP A 153 -4.82 -19.16 0.71
N GLU A 154 -5.11 -19.36 2.00
CA GLU A 154 -6.20 -20.23 2.52
C GLU A 154 -7.61 -19.68 2.28
N GLU A 155 -7.70 -18.40 1.91
CA GLU A 155 -8.93 -17.67 1.60
C GLU A 155 -9.16 -17.51 0.10
N TRP A 156 -8.43 -18.27 -0.74
CA TRP A 156 -8.68 -18.27 -2.18
C TRP A 156 -10.17 -18.45 -2.46
N ASN A 157 -10.74 -17.41 -3.07
CA ASN A 157 -12.15 -17.33 -3.41
C ASN A 157 -12.25 -16.97 -4.88
N GLU A 158 -12.62 -17.95 -5.71
CA GLU A 158 -12.77 -17.76 -7.16
C GLU A 158 -13.60 -16.52 -7.47
N ALA A 159 -14.75 -16.35 -6.81
CA ALA A 159 -15.67 -15.23 -7.06
C ALA A 159 -15.01 -13.88 -6.77
N LEU A 160 -14.23 -13.77 -5.70
CA LEU A 160 -13.52 -12.54 -5.38
C LEU A 160 -12.44 -12.21 -6.41
N TRP A 161 -11.69 -13.23 -6.83
CA TRP A 161 -10.73 -13.08 -7.92
C TRP A 161 -11.43 -12.70 -9.23
N GLU A 162 -12.62 -13.26 -9.48
CA GLU A 162 -13.42 -12.96 -10.66
C GLU A 162 -13.93 -11.51 -10.69
N GLU A 163 -14.27 -10.97 -9.53
CA GLU A 163 -14.73 -9.59 -9.29
C GLU A 163 -13.59 -8.55 -9.32
N GLY A 164 -12.34 -9.00 -9.26
CA GLY A 164 -11.14 -8.15 -9.38
C GLY A 164 -10.52 -7.73 -8.05
N GLY A 165 -10.77 -8.49 -6.98
CA GLY A 165 -10.23 -8.24 -5.65
C GLY A 165 -10.97 -7.15 -4.87
N GLU A 166 -10.74 -7.12 -3.56
CA GLU A 166 -11.37 -6.14 -2.67
C GLU A 166 -10.70 -4.77 -2.82
N PRO A 167 -11.45 -3.66 -2.88
CA PRO A 167 -10.84 -2.34 -2.90
C PRO A 167 -10.12 -2.00 -1.58
N CYS A 168 -8.85 -1.58 -1.66
CA CYS A 168 -8.03 -1.23 -0.47
C CYS A 168 -7.87 0.26 -0.28
N ALA A 169 -7.50 0.97 -1.35
CA ALA A 169 -7.24 2.41 -1.32
C ALA A 169 -7.54 3.02 -2.70
N PRO A 170 -7.94 4.30 -2.77
CA PRO A 170 -8.29 4.98 -4.01
C PRO A 170 -7.19 4.86 -5.07
N ASP A 171 -5.98 5.25 -4.69
CA ASP A 171 -4.78 5.17 -5.51
C ASP A 171 -3.53 5.10 -4.60
N PHE A 172 -2.34 5.00 -5.22
CA PHE A 172 -1.08 4.93 -4.48
C PHE A 172 -0.72 6.24 -3.78
N LYS A 173 -1.24 7.39 -4.23
CA LYS A 173 -1.03 8.66 -3.56
C LYS A 173 -1.82 8.70 -2.25
N ALA A 174 -3.10 8.32 -2.26
CA ALA A 174 -3.96 8.20 -1.09
C ALA A 174 -3.37 7.19 -0.08
N LEU A 175 -2.83 6.06 -0.56
CA LEU A 175 -2.10 5.11 0.29
C LEU A 175 -0.92 5.77 1.04
N LEU A 176 -0.10 6.57 0.34
CA LEU A 176 0.97 7.33 0.99
C LEU A 176 0.42 8.42 1.93
N ASP A 177 -0.68 9.08 1.60
CA ASP A 177 -1.32 10.03 2.50
C ASP A 177 -1.74 9.37 3.82
N TRP A 178 -2.41 8.22 3.75
CA TRP A 178 -2.88 7.48 4.90
C TRP A 178 -1.71 6.98 5.77
N TYR A 179 -0.74 6.29 5.16
CA TYR A 179 0.31 5.60 5.90
C TYR A 179 1.53 6.47 6.22
N PHE A 180 1.95 7.34 5.30
CA PHE A 180 3.17 8.14 5.44
C PHE A 180 2.87 9.51 6.05
N HIS A 181 1.87 10.21 5.54
CA HIS A 181 1.44 11.49 6.10
C HIS A 181 0.57 11.32 7.35
N GLY A 182 -0.15 10.20 7.48
CA GLY A 182 -1.05 9.98 8.62
C GLY A 182 -2.31 10.83 8.53
N THR A 183 -2.81 11.11 7.32
CA THR A 183 -3.93 12.04 7.09
C THR A 183 -5.22 11.63 7.80
N LEU A 184 -5.42 10.34 8.03
CA LEU A 184 -6.60 9.78 8.72
C LEU A 184 -6.44 9.67 10.23
N ILE A 185 -5.25 9.97 10.78
CA ILE A 185 -5.03 9.93 12.23
C ILE A 185 -5.97 10.85 13.00
N PRO A 186 -6.18 12.12 12.61
CA PRO A 186 -7.05 13.03 13.38
C PRO A 186 -8.49 12.54 13.50
N GLU A 187 -9.05 11.99 12.42
CA GLU A 187 -10.40 11.42 12.38
C GLU A 187 -10.49 10.19 13.30
N PHE A 188 -9.55 9.25 13.17
CA PHE A 188 -9.47 8.09 14.06
C PHE A 188 -9.29 8.46 15.54
N GLU A 189 -8.47 9.47 15.85
CA GLU A 189 -8.32 9.97 17.22
C GLU A 189 -9.63 10.56 17.76
N GLU A 190 -10.41 11.24 16.92
CA GLU A 190 -11.71 11.82 17.26
C GLU A 190 -12.75 10.72 17.53
N ASP A 191 -12.90 9.79 16.59
CA ASP A 191 -13.89 8.70 16.65
C ASP A 191 -13.68 7.80 17.86
N TYR A 192 -12.44 7.40 18.12
CA TYR A 192 -12.10 6.47 19.19
C TYR A 192 -11.66 7.14 20.48
N GLN A 193 -11.54 8.48 20.49
CA GLN A 193 -11.08 9.27 21.64
C GLN A 193 -9.70 8.86 22.16
N VAL A 194 -8.82 8.41 21.26
CA VAL A 194 -7.45 7.97 21.54
C VAL A 194 -6.42 8.96 21.00
N LYS A 195 -5.15 8.71 21.30
CA LYS A 195 -4.01 9.32 20.58
C LYS A 195 -3.24 8.28 19.79
N VAL A 196 -2.67 8.67 18.66
CA VAL A 196 -1.88 7.80 17.80
C VAL A 196 -0.49 8.40 17.68
N ASN A 197 0.53 7.58 17.91
CA ASN A 197 1.93 7.92 17.75
C ASN A 197 2.72 6.68 17.33
N TYR A 198 4.02 6.86 17.09
CA TYR A 198 4.91 5.77 16.72
C TYR A 198 4.83 4.55 17.65
N GLU A 199 4.85 4.76 18.97
CA GLU A 199 4.82 3.66 19.95
C GLU A 199 3.52 2.86 19.87
N ARG A 200 2.39 3.54 19.68
CA ARG A 200 1.08 2.90 19.55
C ARG A 200 0.91 2.15 18.24
N LEU A 201 1.39 2.72 17.13
CA LEU A 201 1.46 2.03 15.84
C LEU A 201 2.46 0.86 15.82
N ASN A 202 3.26 0.69 16.88
CA ASN A 202 4.13 -0.47 17.08
C ASN A 202 3.71 -1.32 18.30
N SER A 203 2.51 -1.09 18.85
CA SER A 203 1.98 -1.82 20.00
C SER A 203 0.85 -2.73 19.54
N TYR A 204 1.12 -4.04 19.51
CA TYR A 204 0.08 -5.05 19.21
C TYR A 204 -1.15 -4.89 20.11
N ASP A 205 -0.93 -4.59 21.40
CA ASP A 205 -2.01 -4.37 22.36
C ASP A 205 -2.86 -3.13 22.00
N PHE A 206 -2.26 -2.05 21.50
CA PHE A 206 -3.04 -0.91 21.02
C PHE A 206 -3.77 -1.25 19.71
N LEU A 207 -3.06 -1.80 18.73
CA LEU A 207 -3.58 -2.03 17.38
C LEU A 207 -4.81 -2.95 17.35
N TRP A 208 -4.91 -3.89 18.30
CA TRP A 208 -6.06 -4.81 18.40
C TRP A 208 -7.09 -4.42 19.46
N HIS A 209 -6.81 -3.44 20.30
CA HIS A 209 -7.68 -3.09 21.43
C HIS A 209 -7.92 -1.58 21.61
N TYR A 210 -7.61 -0.74 20.61
CA TYR A 210 -7.73 0.72 20.70
C TYR A 210 -9.14 1.20 21.09
N PHE A 211 -10.18 0.41 20.81
CA PHE A 211 -11.57 0.70 21.15
C PHE A 211 -11.89 0.52 22.65
N GLU A 212 -10.99 -0.08 23.44
CA GLU A 212 -11.19 -0.27 24.87
C GLU A 212 -10.97 1.01 25.68
N ASP A 213 -11.77 1.22 26.74
CA ASP A 213 -11.73 2.43 27.58
C ASP A 213 -10.34 2.74 28.17
N ARG A 214 -9.47 1.74 28.33
CA ARG A 214 -8.10 1.94 28.85
C ARG A 214 -7.22 2.80 27.97
N TRP A 215 -7.56 2.99 26.69
CA TRP A 215 -6.83 3.81 25.73
C TRP A 215 -7.38 5.23 25.57
N LYS A 216 -8.62 5.47 26.02
CA LYS A 216 -9.28 6.77 25.87
C LYS A 216 -8.57 7.86 26.67
N GLY A 217 -8.42 9.04 26.04
CA GLY A 217 -7.85 10.25 26.65
C GLY A 217 -6.36 10.15 27.02
N LYS A 218 -5.67 9.09 26.61
CA LYS A 218 -4.23 8.91 26.80
C LYS A 218 -3.48 9.21 25.53
#